data_AF-A0A0D3HXR6-F1
#
_entry.id   AF-A0A0D3HXR6-F1
#
_cell.length_a   1.000
_cell.length_b   1.000
_cell.length_c   1.000
_cell.angle_alpha   90.00
_cell.angle_beta   90.00
_cell.angle_gamma   90.00
#
_symmetry.space_group_name_H-M   'P 1'
#
loop_
_entity.id
_entity.type
_entity.pdbx_description
1 polymer ?
#
loop_
_entity_poly.entity_id
_entity_poly.type
_entity_poly.pdbx_seq_one_letter_code
_entity_poly.pdbx_strand_id
1 'polypeptide(L)'
;MALLLLVYGRPSHAVLRVAAPGRALSPLACASAPPPLAEKQCWRPTIDDVDRISWGRPAKRKGTGSRGQPHRLNDAERTLYDLARSKGFVEVAGSGWRSQRADAPLVNTFRSWCDARGVAAIFLHKGSDVDQVVLDLSPLRRPAEFANAA
;
A
#
# COMPACT_ATOMS: atom_id res chain seq x y z
N MET A 1 17.49 -19.65 17.18
CA MET A 1 16.28 -20.44 16.92
C MET A 1 15.53 -19.82 15.76
N ALA A 2 14.97 -20.68 14.92
CA ALA A 2 14.72 -20.47 13.50
C ALA A 2 13.89 -19.23 13.13
N LEU A 3 14.45 -18.48 12.18
CA LEU A 3 13.81 -17.47 11.36
C LEU A 3 12.78 -18.16 10.48
N LEU A 4 11.51 -18.13 10.88
CA LEU A 4 10.43 -18.61 10.02
C LEU A 4 9.84 -17.41 9.27
N LEU A 5 10.41 -17.16 8.08
CA LEU A 5 9.74 -16.37 7.05
C LEU A 5 8.48 -17.14 6.63
N LEU A 6 7.31 -16.69 7.05
CA LEU A 6 6.06 -17.12 6.42
C LEU A 6 5.60 -15.99 5.49
N VAL A 7 6.13 -16.03 4.26
CA VAL A 7 5.58 -15.32 3.11
C VAL A 7 4.33 -16.09 2.69
N TYR A 8 3.17 -15.71 3.24
CA TYR A 8 1.90 -16.16 2.71
C TYR A 8 1.32 -15.10 1.76
N GLY A 9 1.26 -15.46 0.47
CA GLY A 9 0.24 -14.94 -0.44
C GLY A 9 0.68 -13.85 -1.43
N ARG A 10 0.79 -14.28 -2.70
CA ARG A 10 0.95 -13.52 -3.95
C ARG A 10 2.30 -12.79 -4.13
N PRO A 11 2.92 -12.90 -5.33
CA PRO A 11 4.27 -12.41 -5.62
C PRO A 11 4.47 -10.87 -5.54
N SER A 12 3.45 -10.13 -5.10
CA SER A 12 3.42 -8.66 -5.11
C SER A 12 3.42 -7.99 -3.73
N HIS A 13 3.32 -8.76 -2.63
CA HIS A 13 3.21 -8.21 -1.28
C HIS A 13 4.33 -8.74 -0.38
N ALA A 14 5.12 -7.86 0.22
CA ALA A 14 6.07 -8.20 1.27
C ALA A 14 5.54 -7.70 2.62
N VAL A 15 5.30 -8.61 3.56
CA VAL A 15 4.86 -8.27 4.92
C VAL A 15 6.06 -8.34 5.85
N LEU A 16 6.46 -7.20 6.42
CA LEU A 16 7.52 -7.14 7.43
C LEU A 16 6.88 -7.11 8.82
N ARG A 17 7.07 -8.18 9.60
CA ARG A 17 6.68 -8.21 11.00
C ARG A 17 7.82 -7.64 11.85
N VAL A 18 7.58 -6.49 12.47
CA VAL A 18 8.55 -5.87 13.38
C VAL A 18 8.14 -6.22 14.81
N ALA A 19 8.96 -6.98 15.52
CA ALA A 19 8.73 -7.29 16.93
C ALA A 19 9.16 -6.12 17.83
N ALA A 20 8.43 -5.91 18.93
CA ALA A 20 8.66 -4.88 19.95
C ALA A 20 10.02 -5.03 20.69
N PRO A 21 10.51 -3.98 21.37
CA PRO A 21 11.93 -3.71 21.53
C PRO A 21 12.58 -4.51 22.67
N GLY A 22 13.77 -5.05 22.40
CA GLY A 22 14.63 -5.66 23.41
C GLY A 22 16.04 -6.00 22.95
N ARG A 23 16.39 -5.69 21.69
CA ARG A 23 17.71 -5.95 21.15
C ARG A 23 18.07 -4.83 20.18
N ALA A 24 19.18 -4.15 20.44
CA ALA A 24 19.71 -3.12 19.56
C ALA A 24 19.80 -3.71 18.15
N LEU A 25 19.00 -3.17 17.24
CA LEU A 25 19.16 -3.44 15.82
C LEU A 25 20.52 -2.84 15.47
N SER A 26 21.51 -3.69 15.17
CA SER A 26 22.69 -3.23 14.45
C SER A 26 22.17 -2.46 13.24
N PRO A 27 22.63 -1.22 12.98
CA PRO A 27 22.20 -0.51 11.80
C PRO A 27 22.55 -1.42 10.63
N LEU A 28 21.52 -2.00 9.99
CA LEU A 28 21.69 -2.59 8.68
C LEU A 28 22.31 -1.47 7.90
N ALA A 29 23.58 -1.64 7.52
CA ALA A 29 24.23 -0.75 6.59
C ALA A 29 23.30 -0.74 5.38
N CYS A 30 22.50 0.32 5.27
CA CYS A 30 21.74 0.61 4.07
C CYS A 30 22.82 0.87 3.03
N ALA A 31 23.31 -0.22 2.42
CA ALA A 31 24.07 -0.16 1.20
C ALA A 31 23.29 0.80 0.31
N SER A 32 24.01 1.76 -0.26
CA SER A 32 23.50 2.88 -1.05
C SER A 32 22.91 2.42 -2.40
N ALA A 33 22.15 1.33 -2.38
CA ALA A 33 21.36 0.89 -3.49
C ALA A 33 20.39 2.04 -3.82
N PRO A 34 20.34 2.46 -5.09
CA PRO A 34 19.39 3.48 -5.50
C PRO A 34 17.97 3.01 -5.12
N PRO A 35 17.09 3.91 -4.67
CA PRO A 35 15.72 3.53 -4.36
C PRO A 35 15.09 2.87 -5.59
N PRO A 36 14.24 1.84 -5.41
CA PRO A 36 13.66 1.13 -6.53
C PRO A 36 12.84 2.11 -7.38
N LEU A 37 13.22 2.23 -8.66
CA LEU A 37 12.63 3.19 -9.59
C LEU A 37 11.39 2.59 -10.25
N ALA A 38 10.26 3.29 -10.20
CA ALA A 38 9.05 2.82 -10.85
C ALA A 38 9.16 2.78 -12.37
N GLU A 39 8.53 1.76 -12.98
CA GLU A 39 8.41 1.66 -14.44
C GLU A 39 7.60 2.84 -14.98
N LYS A 40 8.17 3.55 -15.97
CA LYS A 40 7.59 4.77 -16.56
C LYS A 40 6.82 4.47 -17.84
N GLN A 41 7.16 3.40 -18.56
CA GLN A 41 6.54 3.01 -19.82
C GLN A 41 5.34 2.07 -19.60
N CYS A 42 4.40 2.45 -18.74
CA CYS A 42 3.19 1.70 -18.51
C CYS A 42 1.99 2.62 -18.21
N TRP A 43 0.79 2.16 -18.55
CA TRP A 43 -0.43 2.94 -18.32
C TRP A 43 -0.70 3.13 -16.82
N ARG A 44 -0.69 4.35 -16.26
CA ARG A 44 -1.04 4.60 -14.85
C ARG A 44 -2.34 5.39 -14.72
N PRO A 45 -3.14 5.19 -13.64
CA PRO A 45 -4.21 6.11 -13.32
C PRO A 45 -3.63 7.51 -13.06
N THR A 46 -4.38 8.56 -13.38
CA THR A 46 -3.97 9.92 -13.01
C THR A 46 -4.39 10.23 -11.58
N ILE A 47 -3.70 11.17 -10.91
CA ILE A 47 -4.10 11.60 -9.56
C ILE A 47 -5.53 12.15 -9.56
N ASP A 48 -5.89 12.92 -10.60
CA ASP A 48 -7.25 13.44 -10.77
C ASP A 48 -8.29 12.32 -10.90
N ASP A 49 -8.00 11.25 -11.67
CA ASP A 49 -8.89 10.09 -11.74
C ASP A 49 -9.05 9.41 -10.37
N VAL A 50 -7.95 9.24 -9.61
CA VAL A 50 -7.98 8.64 -8.26
C VAL A 50 -8.81 9.49 -7.31
N ASP A 51 -8.62 10.81 -7.32
CA ASP A 51 -9.38 11.71 -6.46
C ASP A 51 -10.87 11.67 -6.82
N ARG A 52 -11.22 11.66 -8.12
CA ARG A 52 -12.62 11.53 -8.57
C ARG A 52 -13.28 10.25 -8.07
N ILE A 53 -12.66 9.08 -8.29
CA ILE A 53 -13.24 7.80 -7.83
C ILE A 53 -13.31 7.74 -6.30
N SER A 54 -12.40 8.42 -5.58
CA SER A 54 -12.46 8.51 -4.12
C SER A 54 -13.69 9.27 -3.61
N TRP A 55 -14.28 10.15 -4.43
CA TRP A 55 -15.55 10.83 -4.15
C TRP A 55 -16.78 10.07 -4.68
N GLY A 56 -16.58 8.89 -5.30
CA GLY A 56 -17.63 8.17 -6.01
C GLY A 56 -18.01 8.78 -7.36
N ARG A 57 -17.17 9.66 -7.92
CA ARG A 57 -17.36 10.24 -9.24
C ARG A 57 -16.71 9.35 -10.30
N PRO A 58 -17.24 9.31 -11.54
CA PRO A 58 -16.62 8.53 -12.61
C PRO A 58 -15.24 9.08 -12.95
N ALA A 59 -14.28 8.19 -13.20
CA ALA A 59 -12.96 8.56 -13.73
C ALA A 59 -13.09 9.15 -15.15
N LYS A 60 -12.13 9.96 -15.57
CA LYS A 60 -12.06 10.51 -16.94
C LYS A 60 -11.59 9.43 -17.91
N ARG A 61 -10.61 8.62 -17.51
CA ARG A 61 -10.08 7.53 -18.33
C ARG A 61 -10.80 6.22 -18.01
N LYS A 62 -11.28 5.54 -19.06
CA LYS A 62 -11.84 4.19 -18.94
C LYS A 62 -10.74 3.24 -18.46
N GLY A 63 -11.07 2.40 -17.48
CA GLY A 63 -10.12 1.48 -16.86
C GLY A 63 -9.48 1.99 -15.56
N THR A 64 -9.67 3.26 -15.19
CA THR A 64 -9.26 3.75 -13.86
C THR A 64 -10.29 3.35 -12.80
N GLY A 65 -9.87 2.48 -11.88
CA GLY A 65 -10.71 1.88 -10.84
C GLY A 65 -11.46 0.62 -11.32
N SER A 66 -11.98 -0.17 -10.37
CA SER A 66 -12.77 -1.36 -10.67
C SER A 66 -14.19 -1.22 -10.13
N ARG A 67 -15.20 -1.67 -10.88
CA ARG A 67 -16.58 -1.73 -10.38
C ARG A 67 -16.73 -2.70 -9.19
N GLY A 68 -15.84 -3.70 -9.10
CA GLY A 68 -15.83 -4.68 -8.02
C GLY A 68 -14.97 -4.26 -6.82
N GLN A 69 -14.29 -3.11 -6.86
CA GLN A 69 -13.43 -2.64 -5.78
C GLN A 69 -13.88 -1.23 -5.38
N PRO A 70 -14.44 -1.03 -4.18
CA PRO A 70 -14.92 0.28 -3.75
C PRO A 70 -13.73 1.20 -3.43
N HIS A 71 -13.83 2.42 -3.94
CA HIS A 71 -12.85 3.50 -3.72
C HIS A 71 -13.46 4.71 -3.00
N ARG A 72 -14.79 4.82 -2.95
CA ARG A 72 -15.47 5.98 -2.35
C ARG A 72 -15.19 6.03 -0.85
N LEU A 73 -14.54 7.11 -0.42
CA LEU A 73 -14.23 7.36 0.98
C LEU A 73 -15.42 8.02 1.69
N ASN A 74 -15.54 7.80 2.99
CA ASN A 74 -16.35 8.65 3.87
C ASN A 74 -15.48 9.72 4.54
N ASP A 75 -16.08 10.56 5.38
CA ASP A 75 -15.38 11.71 5.98
C ASP A 75 -14.21 11.29 6.88
N ALA A 76 -14.37 10.23 7.68
CA ALA A 76 -13.30 9.72 8.52
C ALA A 76 -12.11 9.18 7.69
N GLU A 77 -12.38 8.41 6.64
CA GLU A 77 -11.32 7.94 5.72
C GLU A 77 -10.69 9.06 4.92
N ARG A 78 -11.45 10.10 4.55
CA ARG A 78 -10.91 11.25 3.83
C ARG A 78 -9.81 11.89 4.66
N THR A 79 -10.08 12.15 5.94
CA THR A 79 -9.08 12.71 6.86
C THR A 79 -7.85 11.81 6.95
N LEU A 80 -8.03 10.50 7.09
CA LEU A 80 -6.91 9.55 7.13
C LEU A 80 -6.13 9.50 5.81
N TYR A 81 -6.82 9.56 4.67
CA TYR A 81 -6.21 9.58 3.34
C TYR A 81 -5.39 10.85 3.11
N ASP A 82 -5.92 12.01 3.49
CA ASP A 82 -5.21 13.28 3.34
C ASP A 82 -3.96 13.33 4.23
N LEU A 83 -4.05 12.84 5.47
CA LEU A 83 -2.89 12.66 6.34
C LEU A 83 -1.89 11.67 5.75
N ALA A 84 -2.35 10.55 5.21
CA ALA A 84 -1.50 9.53 4.60
C ALA A 84 -0.76 10.03 3.37
N ARG A 85 -1.39 10.87 2.53
CA ARG A 85 -0.72 11.48 1.37
C ARG A 85 0.43 12.40 1.78
N SER A 86 0.28 13.11 2.90
CA SER A 86 1.33 13.96 3.47
C SER A 86 2.45 13.14 4.11
N LYS A 87 2.09 12.12 4.91
CA LYS A 87 3.05 11.25 5.63
C LYS A 87 3.78 10.24 4.74
N GLY A 88 3.15 9.79 3.67
CA GLY A 88 3.66 8.74 2.77
C GLY A 88 3.26 7.31 3.13
N PHE A 89 2.44 7.09 4.17
CA PHE A 89 1.92 5.78 4.56
C PHE A 89 0.54 5.89 5.19
N VAL A 90 -0.25 4.81 5.15
CA VAL A 90 -1.57 4.74 5.80
C VAL A 90 -1.46 4.01 7.12
N GLU A 91 -2.06 4.58 8.16
CA GLU A 91 -2.30 3.91 9.42
C GLU A 91 -3.70 3.27 9.40
N VAL A 92 -3.76 1.96 9.62
CA VAL A 92 -5.00 1.19 9.62
C VAL A 92 -5.15 0.52 10.99
N ALA A 93 -6.25 0.81 11.69
CA ALA A 93 -6.60 0.03 12.87
C ALA A 93 -7.23 -1.30 12.43
N GLY A 94 -6.69 -2.43 12.92
CA GLY A 94 -7.13 -3.76 12.49
C GLY A 94 -6.90 -4.01 10.99
N SER A 95 -7.88 -4.62 10.31
CA SER A 95 -7.78 -4.97 8.88
C SER A 95 -8.11 -3.81 7.93
N GLY A 96 -8.70 -2.72 8.42
CA GLY A 96 -9.24 -1.65 7.56
C GLY A 96 -10.50 -2.03 6.78
N TRP A 97 -11.03 -3.24 7.04
CA TRP A 97 -12.21 -3.79 6.38
C TRP A 97 -13.49 -3.10 6.83
N ARG A 98 -14.37 -2.83 5.86
CA ARG A 98 -15.73 -2.34 6.09
C ARG A 98 -16.74 -3.41 5.76
N SER A 99 -17.48 -3.85 6.78
CA SER A 99 -18.60 -4.78 6.61
C SER A 99 -19.67 -4.27 5.63
N GLN A 100 -20.01 -2.98 5.67
CA GLN A 100 -21.04 -2.36 4.81
C GLN A 100 -20.70 -2.37 3.31
N ARG A 101 -19.41 -2.46 2.94
CA ARG A 101 -18.96 -2.48 1.55
C ARG A 101 -18.18 -3.75 1.20
N ALA A 102 -18.06 -4.68 2.16
CA ALA A 102 -17.24 -5.88 2.11
C ALA A 102 -15.84 -5.64 1.50
N ASP A 103 -15.17 -4.55 1.89
CA ASP A 103 -13.84 -4.19 1.37
C ASP A 103 -13.20 -3.06 2.20
N ALA A 104 -12.02 -2.57 1.82
CA ALA A 104 -11.24 -1.51 2.47
C ALA A 104 -11.00 -0.30 1.53
N PRO A 105 -11.98 0.62 1.37
CA PRO A 105 -11.88 1.75 0.43
C PRO A 105 -10.66 2.65 0.64
N LEU A 106 -10.29 2.92 1.90
CA LEU A 106 -9.08 3.68 2.22
C LEU A 106 -7.81 3.05 1.64
N VAL A 107 -7.63 1.74 1.87
CA VAL A 107 -6.47 0.99 1.38
C VAL A 107 -6.45 0.97 -0.15
N ASN A 108 -7.61 0.72 -0.77
CA ASN A 108 -7.76 0.66 -2.22
C ASN A 108 -7.43 2.00 -2.89
N THR A 109 -7.95 3.09 -2.34
CA THR A 109 -7.73 4.45 -2.85
C THR A 109 -6.28 4.90 -2.65
N PHE A 110 -5.70 4.65 -1.47
CA PHE A 110 -4.30 4.97 -1.22
C PHE A 110 -3.35 4.19 -2.12
N ARG A 111 -3.58 2.88 -2.31
CA ARG A 111 -2.81 2.07 -3.25
C ARG A 111 -2.89 2.62 -4.68
N SER A 112 -4.07 3.05 -5.11
CA SER A 112 -4.27 3.66 -6.43
C SER A 112 -3.54 5.00 -6.57
N TRP A 113 -3.50 5.80 -5.50
CA TRP A 113 -2.71 7.03 -5.47
C TRP A 113 -1.20 6.76 -5.53
N CYS A 114 -0.71 5.73 -4.82
CA CYS A 114 0.66 5.27 -4.93
C CYS A 114 1.01 4.80 -6.37
N ASP A 115 0.10 4.06 -7.03
CA ASP A 115 0.28 3.63 -8.42
C ASP A 115 0.26 4.80 -9.41
N ALA A 116 -0.57 5.82 -9.17
CA ALA A 116 -0.55 7.06 -9.96
C ALA A 116 0.79 7.81 -9.84
N ARG A 117 1.42 7.76 -8.65
CA ARG A 117 2.72 8.40 -8.38
C ARG A 117 3.93 7.54 -8.72
N GLY A 118 3.75 6.23 -8.92
CA GLY A 118 4.85 5.29 -9.07
C GLY A 118 5.70 5.18 -7.79
N VAL A 119 5.06 5.08 -6.63
CA VAL A 119 5.73 4.89 -5.33
C VAL A 119 5.19 3.65 -4.66
N ALA A 120 5.99 2.97 -3.82
CA ALA A 120 5.50 1.86 -3.02
C ALA A 120 4.35 2.31 -2.09
N ALA A 121 3.39 1.41 -1.83
CA ALA A 121 2.33 1.66 -0.86
C ALA A 121 2.71 1.02 0.48
N ILE A 122 2.69 1.82 1.53
CA ILE A 122 3.07 1.42 2.88
C ILE A 122 1.84 1.49 3.77
N PHE A 123 1.56 0.38 4.47
CA PHE A 123 0.46 0.26 5.41
C PHE A 123 0.98 -0.15 6.78
N LEU A 124 0.69 0.67 7.80
CA LEU A 124 0.91 0.33 9.20
C LEU A 124 -0.41 -0.18 9.78
N HIS A 125 -0.51 -1.50 9.94
CA HIS A 125 -1.63 -2.14 10.62
C HIS A 125 -1.37 -2.15 12.12
N LYS A 126 -2.17 -1.38 12.86
CA LYS A 126 -2.11 -1.34 14.32
C LYS A 126 -2.82 -2.54 14.90
N GLY A 127 -2.08 -3.37 15.62
CA GLY A 127 -2.59 -4.57 16.30
C GLY A 127 -2.84 -4.32 17.78
N SER A 128 -3.46 -5.27 18.47
CA SER A 128 -3.55 -5.27 19.94
C SER A 128 -2.19 -5.52 20.58
N ASP A 129 -1.42 -6.46 20.01
CA ASP A 129 -0.17 -6.94 20.59
C ASP A 129 1.06 -6.54 19.77
N VAL A 130 0.95 -6.55 18.43
CA VAL A 130 2.05 -6.26 17.51
C VAL A 130 1.53 -5.49 16.31
N ASP A 131 2.22 -4.41 15.98
CA ASP A 131 2.00 -3.65 14.75
C ASP A 131 2.66 -4.35 13.55
N GLN A 132 2.00 -4.31 12.40
CA GLN A 132 2.49 -4.92 11.17
C GLN A 132 2.70 -3.86 10.10
N VAL A 133 3.85 -3.89 9.44
CA VAL A 133 4.14 -3.03 8.29
C VAL A 133 4.03 -3.87 7.02
N VAL A 134 3.11 -3.48 6.14
CA VAL A 134 2.93 -4.10 4.83
C VAL A 134 3.50 -3.15 3.78
N LEU A 135 4.43 -3.67 2.98
CA LEU A 135 5.01 -2.98 1.83
C LEU A 135 4.46 -3.62 0.56
N ASP A 136 3.56 -2.89 -0.12
CA ASP A 136 3.11 -3.26 -1.45
C ASP A 136 3.99 -2.55 -2.49
N LEU A 137 4.80 -3.35 -3.18
CA LEU A 137 5.71 -2.88 -4.21
C LEU A 137 5.09 -2.96 -5.61
N SER A 138 3.89 -3.52 -5.75
CA SER A 138 3.20 -3.60 -7.04
C SER A 138 2.98 -2.25 -7.75
N PRO A 139 2.77 -1.10 -7.06
CA PRO A 139 2.74 0.21 -7.71
C PRO A 139 4.02 0.57 -8.49
N LEU A 140 5.16 -0.04 -8.17
CA LEU A 140 6.41 0.18 -8.90
C LEU A 140 6.37 -0.51 -10.27
N ARG A 141 5.53 -1.55 -10.43
CA ARG A 141 5.27 -2.30 -11.67
C ARG A 141 6.51 -2.94 -12.29
N ARG A 142 7.35 -3.54 -11.44
CA ARG A 142 8.57 -4.27 -11.85
C ARG A 142 8.45 -5.77 -11.57
N PRO A 143 7.55 -6.49 -12.27
CA PRO A 143 7.31 -7.92 -12.02
C PRO A 143 8.57 -8.78 -12.16
N ALA A 144 9.47 -8.43 -13.09
CA ALA A 144 10.73 -9.15 -13.30
C ALA A 144 11.68 -9.07 -12.09
N GLU A 145 11.58 -8.02 -11.27
CA GLU A 145 12.44 -7.85 -10.08
C GLU A 145 11.87 -8.56 -8.85
N PHE A 146 10.56 -8.85 -8.83
CA PHE A 146 9.93 -9.60 -7.74
C PHE A 146 10.10 -11.12 -7.86
N ALA A 147 10.30 -11.65 -9.07
CA ALA A 147 10.53 -13.08 -9.28
C ALA A 147 11.83 -13.59 -8.63
N ASN A 148 12.81 -12.69 -8.42
CA ASN A 148 14.11 -13.01 -7.81
C ASN A 148 14.13 -12.87 -6.29
N ALA A 149 13.02 -12.47 -5.67
CA ALA A 149 12.92 -12.18 -4.23
C ALA A 149 12.16 -13.28 -3.43
N ALA A 150 11.90 -14.43 -4.06
CA ALA A 150 11.20 -15.58 -3.46
C ALA A 150 12.16 -16.65 -2.96
#